data_AF-A0A963W350-F1
#
_entry.id   AF-A0A963W350-F1
#
_cell.length_a   1.000
_cell.length_b   1.000
_cell.length_c   1.000
_cell.angle_alpha   90.00
_cell.angle_beta   90.00
_cell.angle_gamma   90.00
#
_symmetry.space_group_name_H-M   'P 1'
#
loop_
_entity.id
_entity.type
_entity.pdbx_description
1 polymer ?
#
loop_
_entity_poly.entity_id
_entity_poly.type
_entity_poly.pdbx_seq_one_letter_code
_entity_poly.pdbx_strand_id
1 'polypeptide(L)'
;MDYTRNYTIAVIAGDGIGKEVMPEGIRALEAAASRFGFTLEQQWHDFASCDYYASHGRMMPEDWKERIGNPDAIFYGAVGWPETVPDHISLWGSLLLFRREYDQYVNLRPVRLMPGVPCPLAGREPGDIDFWIVRENT
;
A
#
# COMPACT_ATOMS: atom_id res chain seq x y z
N MET A 1 -5.95 30.08 16.47
CA MET A 1 -6.74 29.01 15.83
C MET A 1 -5.85 27.78 15.83
N ASP A 2 -6.27 26.73 16.50
CA ASP A 2 -5.53 25.47 16.53
C ASP A 2 -5.82 24.75 15.21
N TYR A 3 -4.87 24.78 14.28
CA TYR A 3 -5.03 24.13 12.98
C TYR A 3 -4.75 22.64 13.16
N THR A 4 -5.78 21.86 13.48
CA THR A 4 -5.68 20.41 13.42
C THR A 4 -5.32 20.01 11.98
N ARG A 5 -4.14 19.41 11.79
CA ARG A 5 -3.70 18.89 10.49
C ARG A 5 -4.67 17.78 10.09
N ASN A 6 -5.24 17.88 8.90
CA ASN A 6 -6.09 16.85 8.32
C ASN A 6 -5.40 16.22 7.12
N TYR A 7 -5.39 14.90 7.06
CA TYR A 7 -4.85 14.13 5.94
C TYR A 7 -5.91 13.21 5.36
N THR A 8 -6.00 13.13 4.04
CA THR A 8 -6.86 12.22 3.31
C THR A 8 -6.03 11.08 2.76
N ILE A 9 -6.39 9.84 3.05
CA ILE A 9 -5.74 8.65 2.50
C ILE A 9 -6.72 7.78 1.72
N ALA A 10 -6.33 7.34 0.53
CA ALA A 10 -7.05 6.31 -0.20
C ALA A 10 -6.61 4.93 0.29
N VAL A 11 -7.52 4.14 0.85
CA VAL A 11 -7.25 2.85 1.46
C VAL A 11 -7.69 1.74 0.52
N ILE A 12 -6.74 0.90 0.10
CA ILE A 12 -6.96 -0.16 -0.90
C ILE A 12 -6.32 -1.46 -0.39
N ALA A 13 -7.12 -2.35 0.20
CA ALA A 13 -6.60 -3.58 0.80
C ALA A 13 -6.12 -4.61 -0.24
N GLY A 14 -6.80 -4.68 -1.39
CA GLY A 14 -6.54 -5.66 -2.45
C GLY A 14 -6.94 -7.08 -2.05
N ASP A 15 -6.02 -8.03 -2.22
CA ASP A 15 -6.24 -9.48 -2.13
C ASP A 15 -5.52 -10.15 -0.95
N GLY A 16 -6.00 -11.34 -0.59
CA GLY A 16 -5.34 -12.23 0.37
C GLY A 16 -5.00 -11.55 1.69
N ILE A 17 -3.73 -11.68 2.11
CA ILE A 17 -3.23 -11.07 3.35
C ILE A 17 -3.37 -9.55 3.38
N GLY A 18 -3.52 -8.88 2.23
CA GLY A 18 -3.82 -7.45 2.18
C GLY A 18 -5.06 -7.08 3.00
N LYS A 19 -6.09 -7.92 2.97
CA LYS A 19 -7.32 -7.76 3.77
C LYS A 19 -7.13 -8.03 5.26
N GLU A 20 -6.16 -8.88 5.61
CA GLU A 20 -5.84 -9.21 7.00
C GLU A 20 -4.97 -8.13 7.66
N VAL A 21 -3.98 -7.58 6.93
CA VAL A 21 -3.03 -6.61 7.49
C VAL A 21 -3.51 -5.17 7.42
N MET A 22 -4.40 -4.83 6.47
CA MET A 22 -4.89 -3.46 6.30
C MET A 22 -5.56 -2.90 7.57
N PRO A 23 -6.47 -3.63 8.24
CA PRO A 23 -7.10 -3.14 9.47
C PRO A 23 -6.09 -2.83 10.59
N GLU A 24 -5.04 -3.64 10.74
CA GLU A 24 -4.01 -3.39 11.75
C GLU A 24 -3.12 -2.19 11.40
N GLY A 25 -2.85 -1.97 10.11
CA GLY A 25 -2.20 -0.75 9.63
C GLY A 25 -3.01 0.51 9.95
N ILE A 26 -4.31 0.49 9.67
CA ILE A 26 -5.23 1.59 9.99
C ILE A 26 -5.29 1.83 11.50
N ARG A 27 -5.42 0.78 12.30
CA ARG A 27 -5.43 0.88 13.76
C ARG A 27 -4.17 1.57 14.31
N ALA A 28 -3.00 1.28 13.74
CA ALA A 28 -1.75 1.95 14.11
C ALA A 28 -1.74 3.44 13.70
N LEU A 29 -2.27 3.77 12.52
CA LEU A 29 -2.40 5.15 12.04
C LEU A 29 -3.37 5.97 12.91
N GLU A 30 -4.50 5.40 13.31
CA GLU A 30 -5.48 6.03 14.20
C GLU A 30 -4.90 6.30 15.59
N ALA A 31 -4.15 5.34 16.14
CA ALA A 31 -3.44 5.53 17.40
C ALA A 31 -2.41 6.66 17.30
N ALA A 32 -1.69 6.78 16.18
CA ALA A 32 -0.77 7.88 15.93
C ALA A 32 -1.51 9.22 15.78
N ALA A 33 -2.62 9.25 15.03
CA ALA A 33 -3.45 10.44 14.84
C ALA A 33 -3.93 11.02 16.17
N SER A 34 -4.48 10.16 17.04
CA SER A 34 -4.90 10.49 18.40
C SER A 34 -3.72 11.00 19.25
N ARG A 35 -2.58 10.32 19.21
CA ARG A 35 -1.40 10.68 20.01
C ARG A 35 -0.77 12.01 19.61
N PHE A 36 -0.74 12.32 18.31
CA PHE A 36 0.04 13.44 17.77
C PHE A 36 -0.83 14.61 17.25
N GLY A 37 -2.14 14.55 17.46
CA GLY A 37 -3.06 15.68 17.21
C GLY A 37 -3.25 16.00 15.73
N PHE A 38 -3.51 14.98 14.92
CA PHE A 38 -3.94 15.14 13.52
C PHE A 38 -5.16 14.24 13.24
N THR A 39 -5.87 14.51 12.16
CA THR A 39 -7.00 13.70 11.69
C THR A 39 -6.65 12.97 10.40
N LEU A 40 -7.30 11.82 10.21
CA LEU A 40 -7.11 10.94 9.06
C LEU A 40 -8.48 10.63 8.44
N GLU A 41 -8.78 11.22 7.30
CA GLU A 41 -9.92 10.85 6.46
C GLU A 41 -9.53 9.62 5.63
N GLN A 42 -10.29 8.53 5.80
CA GLN A 42 -10.03 7.26 5.12
C GLN A 42 -11.04 7.07 3.98
N GLN A 43 -10.57 7.07 2.74
CA GLN A 43 -11.36 6.80 1.55
C GLN A 43 -11.15 5.36 1.11
N TRP A 44 -12.07 4.48 1.49
CA TRP A 44 -11.96 3.06 1.23
C TRP A 44 -12.42 2.71 -0.19
N HIS A 45 -11.60 1.94 -0.91
CA HIS A 45 -11.94 1.42 -2.23
C HIS A 45 -11.81 -0.11 -2.27
N ASP A 46 -12.74 -0.75 -2.96
CA ASP A 46 -12.88 -2.21 -3.08
C ASP A 46 -12.32 -2.78 -4.40
N PHE A 47 -11.93 -1.91 -5.33
CA PHE A 47 -11.23 -2.28 -6.56
C PHE A 47 -9.73 -2.55 -6.33
N ALA A 48 -9.00 -2.83 -7.41
CA ALA A 48 -7.62 -3.30 -7.42
C ALA A 48 -7.46 -4.65 -6.68
N SER A 49 -8.46 -5.51 -6.86
CA SER A 49 -8.55 -6.85 -6.29
C SER A 49 -9.06 -7.85 -7.33
N CYS A 50 -8.71 -9.12 -7.16
CA CYS A 50 -9.21 -10.23 -7.98
C CYS A 50 -10.72 -10.45 -7.78
N ASP A 51 -11.28 -10.11 -6.62
CA ASP A 51 -12.73 -10.15 -6.38
C ASP A 51 -13.48 -9.13 -7.24
N TYR A 52 -12.93 -7.91 -7.33
CA TYR A 52 -13.47 -6.88 -8.23
C TYR A 52 -13.37 -7.34 -9.68
N TYR A 53 -12.24 -7.97 -10.07
CA TYR A 53 -12.08 -8.57 -11.39
C TYR A 53 -13.11 -9.65 -11.70
N ALA A 54 -13.38 -10.57 -10.78
CA ALA A 54 -14.36 -11.63 -10.97
C ALA A 54 -15.77 -11.07 -11.25
N SER A 55 -16.10 -9.93 -10.63
CA SER A 55 -17.41 -9.30 -10.75
C SER A 55 -17.54 -8.38 -11.99
N HIS A 56 -16.44 -7.79 -12.47
CA HIS A 56 -16.48 -6.72 -13.48
C HIS A 56 -15.63 -7.00 -14.74
N GLY A 57 -14.85 -8.08 -14.76
CA GLY A 57 -13.93 -8.43 -15.83
C GLY A 57 -12.72 -7.50 -15.97
N ARG A 58 -12.44 -6.65 -14.96
CA ARG A 58 -11.36 -5.67 -14.91
C ARG A 58 -10.91 -5.43 -13.49
N MET A 59 -9.64 -5.09 -13.26
CA MET A 59 -9.11 -4.91 -11.90
C MET A 59 -9.63 -3.64 -11.22
N MET A 60 -9.96 -2.60 -11.99
CA MET A 60 -10.45 -1.32 -11.51
C MET A 60 -11.50 -0.74 -12.47
N PRO A 61 -12.43 0.10 -12.00
CA PRO A 61 -13.35 0.79 -12.90
C PRO A 61 -12.62 1.78 -13.80
N GLU A 62 -13.22 2.21 -14.90
CA GLU A 62 -12.59 3.18 -15.83
C GLU A 62 -12.31 4.55 -15.18
N ASP A 63 -13.20 4.98 -14.28
CA ASP A 63 -13.12 6.23 -13.51
C ASP A 63 -12.30 6.10 -12.22
N TRP A 64 -11.48 5.04 -12.06
CA TRP A 64 -10.75 4.79 -10.81
C TRP A 64 -9.91 5.98 -10.34
N LYS A 65 -9.27 6.70 -11.27
CA LYS A 65 -8.39 7.84 -10.96
C LYS A 65 -9.20 9.02 -10.43
N GLU A 66 -10.40 9.22 -10.98
CA GLU A 66 -11.34 10.25 -10.51
C GLU A 66 -11.92 9.88 -9.14
N ARG A 67 -12.19 8.58 -8.90
CA ARG A 67 -12.68 8.08 -7.60
C ARG A 67 -11.64 8.23 -6.49
N ILE A 68 -10.37 7.94 -6.76
CA ILE A 68 -9.28 8.17 -5.80
C ILE A 68 -9.03 9.68 -5.65
N GLY A 69 -9.06 10.43 -6.76
CA GLY A 69 -8.83 11.87 -6.76
C GLY A 69 -7.37 12.21 -6.43
N ASN A 70 -7.18 13.19 -5.55
CA ASN A 70 -5.86 13.67 -5.11
C ASN A 70 -5.73 13.54 -3.58
N PRO A 71 -5.68 12.30 -3.04
CA PRO A 71 -5.43 12.11 -1.62
C PRO A 71 -3.99 12.48 -1.29
N ASP A 72 -3.71 12.75 -0.02
CA ASP A 72 -2.33 12.98 0.45
C ASP A 72 -1.47 11.73 0.30
N ALA A 73 -2.07 10.53 0.38
CA ALA A 73 -1.40 9.26 0.14
C ALA A 73 -2.37 8.14 -0.29
N ILE A 74 -1.84 7.12 -0.97
CA ILE A 74 -2.50 5.83 -1.16
C ILE A 74 -1.90 4.84 -0.16
N PHE A 75 -2.73 4.28 0.72
CA PHE A 75 -2.37 3.23 1.65
C PHE A 75 -2.83 1.88 1.09
N TYR A 76 -1.87 1.13 0.55
CA TYR A 76 -2.11 -0.03 -0.30
C TYR A 76 -1.64 -1.33 0.35
N GLY A 77 -2.47 -2.38 0.27
CA GLY A 77 -2.14 -3.73 0.74
C GLY A 77 -1.35 -4.52 -0.29
N ALA A 78 -1.97 -5.57 -0.84
CA ALA A 78 -1.34 -6.43 -1.84
C ALA A 78 -2.39 -6.82 -2.91
N VAL A 79 -1.95 -7.13 -4.13
CA VAL A 79 -2.82 -7.65 -5.19
C VAL A 79 -2.22 -8.93 -5.75
N GLY A 80 -3.09 -9.88 -6.09
CA GLY A 80 -2.70 -11.10 -6.76
C GLY A 80 -3.42 -12.32 -6.18
N TRP A 81 -4.00 -13.11 -7.07
CA TRP A 81 -4.55 -14.42 -6.76
C TRP A 81 -4.40 -15.32 -7.99
N PRO A 82 -3.21 -15.93 -8.20
CA PRO A 82 -2.86 -16.60 -9.46
C PRO A 82 -3.77 -17.78 -9.81
N GLU A 83 -4.47 -18.34 -8.83
CA GLU A 83 -5.48 -19.39 -9.04
C GLU A 83 -6.70 -18.90 -9.82
N THR A 84 -7.02 -17.60 -9.77
CA THR A 84 -8.23 -17.02 -10.39
C THR A 84 -7.91 -15.95 -11.43
N VAL A 85 -6.88 -15.15 -11.21
CA VAL A 85 -6.45 -14.09 -12.12
C VAL A 85 -4.94 -14.18 -12.32
N PRO A 86 -4.44 -14.36 -13.56
CA PRO A 86 -3.01 -14.37 -13.84
C PRO A 86 -2.30 -13.13 -13.31
N ASP A 87 -1.11 -13.30 -12.70
CA ASP A 87 -0.36 -12.21 -12.05
C ASP A 87 -0.12 -11.00 -12.96
N HIS A 88 0.15 -11.23 -14.24
CA HIS A 88 0.36 -10.13 -15.18
C HIS A 88 -0.93 -9.34 -15.44
N ILE A 89 -2.12 -9.94 -15.34
CA ILE A 89 -3.38 -9.22 -15.47
C ILE A 89 -3.65 -8.41 -14.19
N SER A 90 -3.51 -9.05 -13.02
CA SER A 90 -3.80 -8.40 -11.74
C SER A 90 -2.87 -7.22 -11.49
N LEU A 91 -1.57 -7.41 -11.69
CA LEU A 91 -0.55 -6.38 -11.44
C LEU A 91 -0.58 -5.23 -12.46
N TRP A 92 -0.70 -5.52 -13.76
CA TRP A 92 -0.75 -4.47 -14.79
C TRP A 92 -2.07 -3.72 -14.82
N GLY A 93 -3.17 -4.38 -14.43
CA GLY A 93 -4.48 -3.76 -14.32
C GLY A 93 -4.67 -2.92 -13.04
N SER A 94 -3.70 -2.87 -12.13
CA SER A 94 -3.81 -2.15 -10.85
C SER A 94 -2.54 -1.39 -10.46
N LEU A 95 -1.64 -2.00 -9.69
CA LEU A 95 -0.50 -1.33 -9.05
C LEU A 95 0.41 -0.59 -10.05
N LEU A 96 0.61 -1.13 -11.25
CA LEU A 96 1.42 -0.45 -12.26
C LEU A 96 0.73 0.80 -12.83
N LEU A 97 -0.61 0.84 -12.88
CA LEU A 97 -1.34 2.05 -13.23
C LEU A 97 -1.14 3.11 -12.15
N PHE A 98 -1.27 2.78 -10.86
CA PHE A 98 -1.00 3.75 -9.79
C PHE A 98 0.39 4.36 -9.90
N ARG A 99 1.41 3.52 -10.16
CA ARG A 99 2.79 3.99 -10.26
C ARG A 99 3.00 4.95 -11.43
N ARG A 100 2.49 4.62 -12.61
CA ARG A 100 2.67 5.43 -13.82
C ARG A 100 1.82 6.68 -13.82
N GLU A 101 0.56 6.54 -13.42
CA GLU A 101 -0.44 7.60 -13.54
C GLU A 101 -0.32 8.67 -12.45
N TYR A 102 0.29 8.33 -11.31
CA TYR A 102 0.70 9.28 -10.27
C TYR A 102 2.20 9.61 -10.31
N ASP A 103 2.92 9.18 -11.36
CA ASP A 103 4.35 9.42 -11.55
C ASP A 103 5.20 9.08 -10.30
N GLN A 104 4.93 7.92 -9.70
CA GLN A 104 5.62 7.43 -8.50
C GLN A 104 6.96 6.77 -8.88
N TYR A 105 7.84 7.53 -9.53
CA TYR A 105 9.09 7.03 -10.12
C TYR A 105 10.13 6.56 -9.09
N VAL A 106 10.04 7.00 -7.83
CA VAL A 106 10.89 6.52 -6.74
C VAL A 106 10.19 5.39 -5.99
N ASN A 107 10.76 4.18 -6.03
CA ASN A 107 10.38 3.07 -5.17
C ASN A 107 11.44 2.83 -4.11
N LEU A 108 11.16 3.33 -2.91
CA LEU A 108 12.08 3.36 -1.79
C LEU A 108 11.84 2.18 -0.86
N ARG A 109 12.83 1.30 -0.69
CA ARG A 109 12.70 0.05 0.08
C ARG A 109 13.81 -0.06 1.13
N PRO A 110 13.57 0.36 2.38
CA PRO A 110 14.53 0.18 3.46
C PRO A 110 14.67 -1.31 3.81
N VAL A 111 15.89 -1.74 4.10
CA VAL A 111 16.24 -3.10 4.53
C VAL A 111 17.02 -3.00 5.83
N ARG A 112 16.45 -3.53 6.92
CA ARG A 112 17.06 -3.46 8.26
C ARG A 112 16.91 -4.77 9.03
N LEU A 113 18.00 -5.24 9.63
CA LEU A 113 17.97 -6.33 10.60
C LEU A 113 17.61 -5.77 11.98
N MET A 114 16.41 -6.13 12.47
CA MET A 114 15.90 -5.67 13.76
C MET A 114 16.42 -6.52 14.92
N PRO A 115 16.63 -5.95 16.12
CA PRO A 115 16.95 -6.72 17.32
C PRO A 115 15.91 -7.82 17.60
N GLY A 116 16.38 -9.02 17.94
CA GLY A 116 15.53 -10.18 18.25
C GLY A 116 15.03 -10.97 17.03
N VAL A 117 15.32 -10.54 15.80
CA VAL A 117 14.95 -11.28 14.59
C VAL A 117 16.05 -12.25 14.18
N PRO A 118 15.77 -13.55 14.00
CA PRO A 118 16.77 -14.50 13.51
C PRO A 118 17.17 -14.15 12.07
N CYS A 119 18.46 -13.91 11.85
CA CYS A 119 18.99 -13.62 10.53
C CYS A 119 19.30 -14.92 9.78
N PRO A 120 18.89 -15.08 8.51
CA PRO A 120 19.28 -16.25 7.70
C PRO A 120 20.76 -16.26 7.33
N LEU A 121 21.45 -15.11 7.41
CA LEU A 121 22.88 -15.01 7.20
C LEU A 121 23.63 -15.30 8.50
N ALA A 122 24.57 -16.23 8.44
CA ALA A 122 25.38 -16.60 9.58
C ALA A 122 26.22 -15.42 10.10
N GLY A 123 26.28 -15.27 11.43
CA GLY A 123 27.14 -14.30 12.10
C GLY A 123 26.77 -12.84 11.86
N ARG A 124 25.51 -12.53 11.56
CA ARG A 124 25.02 -11.15 11.40
C ARG A 124 24.28 -10.67 12.63
N GLU A 125 24.57 -9.43 13.02
CA GLU A 125 24.00 -8.76 14.18
C GLU A 125 23.18 -7.53 13.75
N PRO A 126 22.20 -7.08 14.57
CA PRO A 126 21.48 -5.84 14.31
C PRO A 126 22.43 -4.66 14.06
N GLY A 127 22.23 -3.95 12.94
CA GLY A 127 23.12 -2.89 12.48
C GLY A 127 24.05 -3.29 11.32
N ASP A 128 24.36 -4.57 11.14
CA ASP A 128 25.13 -5.05 9.98
C ASP A 128 24.37 -4.88 8.65
N ILE A 129 23.04 -4.88 8.74
CA ILE A 129 22.13 -4.72 7.61
C ILE A 129 21.25 -3.51 7.93
N ASP A 130 21.59 -2.37 7.36
CA ASP A 130 20.80 -1.13 7.42
C ASP A 130 21.10 -0.26 6.19
N PHE A 131 20.33 -0.45 5.13
CA PHE A 131 20.50 0.31 3.89
C PHE A 131 19.18 0.52 3.16
N TRP A 132 19.21 1.38 2.15
CA TRP A 132 18.05 1.75 1.36
C TRP A 132 18.25 1.30 -0.08
N ILE A 133 17.23 0.65 -0.65
CA ILE A 133 17.16 0.42 -2.09
C ILE A 133 16.33 1.56 -2.69
N VAL A 134 16.94 2.30 -3.61
CA VAL A 134 16.26 3.31 -4.44
C VAL A 134 16.08 2.70 -5.83
N ARG A 135 14.87 2.24 -6.13
CA ARG A 135 14.55 1.56 -7.39
C ARG A 135 13.70 2.48 -8.28
N GLU A 136 14.09 2.58 -9.55
CA GLU A 136 13.27 3.16 -10.61
C GLU A 136 11.93 2.38 -10.77
N ASN A 137 10.82 3.07 -11.07
CA ASN A 137 9.47 2.55 -10.85
C ASN A 137 8.39 3.05 -11.84
N THR A 138 8.78 3.58 -13.00
CA THR A 138 7.86 4.01 -14.09
C THR A 138 7.73 3.00 -15.22
#